data_AF-D1A4H0-F1
#
_entry.id   AF-D1A4H0-F1
#
_cell.length_a   1.000
_cell.length_b   1.000
_cell.length_c   1.000
_cell.angle_alpha   90.00
_cell.angle_beta   90.00
_cell.angle_gamma   90.00
#
_symmetry.space_group_name_H-M   'P 1'
#
loop_
_entity.id
_entity.type
_entity.pdbx_description
1 polymer ?
#
loop_
_entity_poly.entity_id
_entity_poly.type
_entity_poly.pdbx_seq_one_letter_code
_entity_poly.pdbx_strand_id
1 'polypeptide(L)'
;MAPQSAVDRAAMAQAAQDIEQSANAIRGMQNQLASAKDQLRSHWEGDASMAFEAVFNRFNEDFSRVLKALDGMHESLVQTRITYEAREEAAQQSVNRVQALLNG
;
A
#
# COMPACT_ATOMS: atom_id res chain seq x y z
N MET A 1 -23.97 5.39 14.63
CA MET A 1 -22.48 5.41 14.59
C MET A 1 -21.94 4.14 13.93
N ALA A 2 -22.42 2.94 14.29
CA ALA A 2 -22.01 1.67 13.66
C ALA A 2 -22.11 1.62 12.11
N PRO A 3 -23.18 2.14 11.45
CA PRO A 3 -23.26 2.09 9.99
C PRO A 3 -22.15 2.92 9.32
N GLN A 4 -21.85 4.10 9.87
CA GLN A 4 -20.77 4.95 9.35
C GLN A 4 -19.41 4.29 9.53
N SER A 5 -19.15 3.75 10.72
CA SER A 5 -17.91 3.01 11.02
C SER A 5 -17.70 1.83 10.06
N ALA A 6 -18.76 1.08 9.73
CA ALA A 6 -18.69 -0.02 8.78
C ALA A 6 -18.41 0.46 7.34
N VAL A 7 -19.05 1.55 6.90
CA VAL A 7 -18.81 2.15 5.58
C VAL A 7 -17.37 2.65 5.44
N ASP A 8 -16.85 3.34 6.47
CA ASP A 8 -15.49 3.86 6.46
C ASP A 8 -14.47 2.71 6.39
N ARG A 9 -14.70 1.60 7.11
CA ARG A 9 -13.85 0.41 7.04
C ARG A 9 -13.86 -0.26 5.67
N ALA A 10 -15.01 -0.35 5.02
CA ALA A 10 -15.11 -0.90 3.67
C ALA A 10 -14.35 -0.04 2.66
N ALA A 11 -14.48 1.28 2.74
CA ALA A 11 -13.73 2.21 1.89
C ALA A 11 -12.20 2.12 2.12
N MET A 12 -11.76 2.03 3.38
CA MET A 12 -10.34 1.84 3.71
C MET A 12 -9.79 0.51 3.20
N ALA A 13 -10.59 -0.56 3.28
CA ALA A 13 -10.20 -1.87 2.77
C ALA A 13 -10.03 -1.86 1.25
N GLN A 14 -10.96 -1.21 0.52
CA GLN A 14 -10.84 -1.04 -0.93
C GLN A 14 -9.60 -0.23 -1.30
N ALA A 15 -9.38 0.91 -0.63
CA ALA A 15 -8.22 1.74 -0.88
C ALA A 15 -6.89 1.01 -0.62
N ALA A 16 -6.82 0.19 0.43
CA ALA A 16 -5.64 -0.64 0.69
C ALA A 16 -5.41 -1.65 -0.44
N GLN A 17 -6.47 -2.31 -0.92
CA GLN A 17 -6.39 -3.24 -2.04
C GLN A 17 -5.92 -2.57 -3.35
N ASP A 18 -6.39 -1.35 -3.63
CA ASP A 18 -5.99 -0.59 -4.82
C ASP A 18 -4.52 -0.16 -4.76
N ILE A 19 -4.04 0.22 -3.58
CA ILE A 19 -2.63 0.53 -3.33
C ILE A 19 -1.75 -0.71 -3.54
N GLU A 20 -2.16 -1.87 -3.01
CA GLU A 20 -1.43 -3.13 -3.19
C GLU A 20 -1.33 -3.51 -4.68
N GLN A 21 -2.43 -3.41 -5.43
CA GLN A 21 -2.44 -3.66 -6.88
C GLN A 21 -1.49 -2.71 -7.61
N SER A 22 -1.51 -1.42 -7.28
CA SER A 22 -0.64 -0.41 -7.88
C SER A 22 0.83 -0.68 -7.56
N ALA A 23 1.15 -1.05 -6.32
CA ALA A 23 2.51 -1.42 -5.91
C ALA A 23 3.00 -2.65 -6.69
N ASN A 24 2.14 -3.65 -6.89
CA ASN A 24 2.47 -4.83 -7.68
C ASN A 24 2.71 -4.51 -9.16
N ALA A 25 1.90 -3.62 -9.75
CA ALA A 25 2.12 -3.14 -11.11
C ALA A 25 3.46 -2.42 -11.26
N ILE A 26 3.81 -1.55 -10.30
CA ILE A 26 5.08 -0.82 -10.28
C ILE A 26 6.28 -1.78 -10.15
N ARG A 27 6.20 -2.78 -9.27
CA ARG A 27 7.23 -3.84 -9.16
C ARG A 27 7.38 -4.60 -10.48
N GLY A 28 6.28 -4.86 -11.18
CA GLY A 28 6.29 -5.43 -12.53
C GLY A 28 7.04 -4.57 -13.54
N MET A 29 6.76 -3.26 -13.58
CA MET A 29 7.46 -2.31 -14.46
C MET A 29 8.96 -2.23 -14.15
N GLN A 30 9.32 -2.24 -12.86
CA GLN A 30 10.72 -2.24 -12.44
C GLN A 30 11.47 -3.48 -12.95
N ASN A 31 10.86 -4.67 -12.82
CA ASN A 31 11.43 -5.92 -13.32
C ASN A 31 11.54 -5.94 -14.85
N GLN A 32 10.56 -5.39 -15.55
CA GLN A 32 10.59 -5.24 -17.01
C GLN A 32 11.74 -4.31 -17.44
N LEU A 33 11.93 -3.19 -16.75
CA LEU A 33 13.04 -2.27 -17.01
C LEU A 33 14.40 -2.95 -16.79
N ALA A 34 14.55 -3.72 -15.71
CA ALA A 34 15.77 -4.48 -15.44
C ALA A 34 16.06 -5.52 -16.53
N SER A 35 15.05 -6.27 -16.96
CA SER A 35 15.19 -7.27 -18.03
C SER A 35 15.56 -6.61 -19.37
N ALA A 36 14.92 -5.49 -19.72
CA ALA A 36 15.21 -4.74 -20.94
C ALA A 36 16.65 -4.17 -20.93
N LYS A 37 17.11 -3.71 -19.76
CA LYS A 37 18.50 -3.28 -19.58
C LYS A 37 19.49 -4.41 -19.84
N ASP A 38 19.27 -5.59 -19.28
CA ASP A 38 20.19 -6.73 -19.45
C ASP A 38 20.28 -7.16 -20.92
N GLN A 39 19.14 -7.18 -21.62
CA GLN A 39 19.10 -7.44 -23.06
C GLN A 39 19.88 -6.40 -23.87
N LEU A 40 19.75 -5.13 -23.51
CA LEU A 40 20.40 -4.03 -24.22
C LEU A 40 21.90 -3.94 -23.95
N ARG A 41 22.31 -4.19 -22.71
CA ARG A 41 23.72 -4.19 -22.28
C ARG A 41 24.56 -5.20 -23.06
N SER A 42 23.97 -6.31 -23.50
CA SER A 42 24.66 -7.29 -24.35
C SER A 42 25.06 -6.76 -25.74
N HIS A 43 24.51 -5.63 -26.18
CA HIS A 43 24.75 -5.03 -27.50
C HIS A 43 25.48 -3.67 -27.46
N TRP A 44 25.59 -3.04 -26.28
CA TRP A 44 26.14 -1.69 -26.13
C TRP A 44 27.38 -1.69 -25.24
N GLU A 45 28.55 -1.83 -25.87
CA GLU A 45 29.85 -1.57 -25.24
C GLU A 45 30.25 -0.10 -25.40
N GLY A 46 30.96 0.46 -24.41
CA GLY A 46 31.52 1.82 -24.45
C GLY A 46 30.76 2.87 -23.63
N ASP A 47 31.11 4.14 -23.81
CA ASP A 47 30.67 5.26 -22.95
C ASP A 47 29.14 5.43 -22.86
N ALA A 48 28.41 5.05 -23.91
CA ALA A 48 26.95 5.07 -23.91
C ALA A 48 26.36 4.17 -22.81
N SER A 49 26.98 3.01 -22.54
CA SER A 49 26.53 2.08 -21.50
C SER A 49 26.50 2.74 -20.12
N MET A 50 27.50 3.57 -19.79
CA MET A 50 27.59 4.27 -18.51
C MET A 50 26.45 5.28 -18.32
N ALA A 51 26.05 5.97 -19.39
CA ALA A 51 24.92 6.91 -19.33
C ALA A 51 23.59 6.18 -19.04
N PHE A 52 23.35 5.03 -19.68
CA PHE A 52 22.17 4.22 -19.40
C PHE A 52 22.17 3.64 -17.99
N GLU A 53 23.33 3.21 -17.48
CA GLU A 53 23.48 2.76 -16.09
C GLU A 53 23.10 3.87 -15.10
N ALA A 54 23.54 5.11 -15.33
CA ALA A 54 23.18 6.26 -14.49
C ALA A 54 21.66 6.54 -14.50
N VAL A 55 21.03 6.51 -15.68
CA VAL A 55 19.58 6.71 -15.81
C VAL A 55 18.81 5.56 -15.16
N PHE A 56 19.24 4.32 -15.36
CA PHE A 56 18.61 3.15 -14.75
C PHE A 56 18.65 3.21 -13.22
N ASN A 57 19.80 3.59 -12.64
CA ASN A 57 19.94 3.75 -11.20
C ASN A 57 18.99 4.81 -10.66
N ARG A 58 18.88 5.95 -11.37
CA ARG A 58 17.90 7.00 -11.01
C ARG A 58 16.46 6.49 -11.04
N PHE A 59 16.08 5.75 -12.07
CA PHE A 59 14.74 5.16 -12.14
C PHE A 59 14.47 4.17 -10.99
N ASN A 60 15.45 3.34 -10.62
CA ASN A 60 15.32 2.44 -9.47
C ASN A 60 15.15 3.19 -8.13
N GLU A 61 15.87 4.30 -7.96
CA GLU A 61 15.67 5.17 -6.79
C GLU A 61 14.25 5.73 -6.76
N ASP A 62 13.75 6.23 -7.89
CA ASP A 62 12.40 6.79 -7.99
C ASP A 62 11.32 5.72 -7.77
N PHE A 63 11.46 4.52 -8.35
CA PHE A 63 10.59 3.38 -8.04
C PHE A 63 10.59 3.02 -6.55
N SER A 64 11.77 2.97 -5.94
CA SER A 64 11.91 2.67 -4.51
C SER A 64 11.21 3.70 -3.64
N ARG A 65 11.25 4.98 -4.00
CA ARG A 65 10.55 6.05 -3.28
C ARG A 65 9.03 5.90 -3.39
N VAL A 66 8.52 5.64 -4.59
CA VAL A 66 7.08 5.45 -4.82
C VAL A 66 6.57 4.22 -4.07
N LEU A 67 7.27 3.08 -4.15
CA LEU A 67 6.89 1.86 -3.45
C LEU A 67 6.86 2.07 -1.93
N LYS A 68 7.87 2.74 -1.35
CA LYS A 68 7.88 3.08 0.08
C LYS A 68 6.69 3.95 0.48
N ALA A 69 6.31 4.92 -0.35
CA ALA A 69 5.17 5.78 -0.08
C ALA A 69 3.85 5.00 -0.14
N LEU A 70 3.69 4.10 -1.11
CA LEU A 70 2.54 3.21 -1.23
C LEU A 70 2.44 2.25 -0.05
N ASP A 71 3.55 1.60 0.33
CA ASP A 71 3.59 0.70 1.48
C ASP A 71 3.23 1.44 2.79
N GLY A 72 3.71 2.67 2.99
CA GLY A 72 3.35 3.49 4.14
C GLY A 72 1.87 3.91 4.17
N MET A 73 1.29 4.24 3.01
CA MET A 73 -0.15 4.52 2.91
C MET A 73 -0.99 3.25 3.17
N HIS A 74 -0.56 2.10 2.65
CA HIS A 74 -1.21 0.82 2.90
C HIS A 74 -1.22 0.47 4.40
N GLU A 75 -0.07 0.58 5.07
CA GLU A 75 0.05 0.35 6.52
C GLU A 75 -0.89 1.27 7.30
N SER A 76 -0.94 2.56 6.95
CA SER A 76 -1.83 3.54 7.60
C SER A 76 -3.32 3.17 7.47
N LEU A 77 -3.76 2.73 6.28
CA LEU A 77 -5.14 2.30 6.05
C LEU A 77 -5.49 1.05 6.85
N VAL A 78 -4.62 0.04 6.85
CA VAL A 78 -4.82 -1.20 7.60
C VAL A 78 -4.88 -0.91 9.11
N GLN A 79 -3.95 -0.10 9.63
CA GLN A 79 -3.92 0.26 11.04
C GLN A 79 -5.16 1.07 11.46
N THR A 80 -5.63 1.97 10.60
CA THR A 80 -6.84 2.76 10.85
C THR A 80 -8.07 1.84 10.87
N ARG A 81 -8.17 0.87 9.95
CA ARG A 81 -9.24 -0.12 9.94
C ARG A 81 -9.29 -0.93 11.25
N ILE A 82 -8.14 -1.46 11.69
CA ILE A 82 -8.02 -2.20 12.96
C ILE A 82 -8.48 -1.34 14.15
N THR A 83 -8.08 -0.06 14.16
CA THR A 83 -8.48 0.89 15.21
C THR A 83 -10.00 1.10 15.25
N TYR A 84 -10.65 1.18 14.08
CA TYR A 84 -12.10 1.33 13.99
C TYR A 84 -12.83 0.06 14.45
N GLU A 85 -12.31 -1.13 14.12
CA GLU A 85 -12.85 -2.41 14.60
C GLU A 85 -12.81 -2.48 16.13
N ALA A 86 -11.65 -2.21 16.73
CA ALA A 86 -11.49 -2.22 18.19
C ALA A 86 -12.40 -1.20 18.90
N ARG A 87 -12.58 0.00 18.32
CA ARG A 87 -13.50 1.02 18.86
C ARG A 87 -14.95 0.58 18.80
N GLU A 88 -15.35 -0.07 17.71
CA GLU A 88 -16.71 -0.59 17.56
C GLU A 88 -16.99 -1.71 18.56
N GLU A 89 -16.06 -2.65 18.75
CA GLU A 89 -16.19 -3.72 19.73
C GLU A 89 -16.32 -3.17 21.16
N ALA A 90 -15.48 -2.19 21.53
CA ALA A 90 -15.54 -1.54 22.84
C ALA A 90 -16.87 -0.77 23.05
N ALA A 91 -17.37 -0.10 22.01
CA ALA A 91 -18.66 0.58 22.05
C ALA A 91 -19.81 -0.42 22.21
N GLN A 92 -19.81 -1.52 21.46
CA GLN A 92 -20.83 -2.57 21.55
C GLN A 92 -20.84 -3.22 22.93
N GLN A 93 -19.67 -3.54 23.50
CA GLN A 93 -19.56 -4.08 24.86
C GLN A 93 -20.10 -3.09 25.90
N SER A 94 -19.82 -1.80 25.75
CA SER A 94 -20.32 -0.75 26.65
C SER A 94 -21.83 -0.59 26.55
N VAL A 95 -22.39 -0.58 25.34
CA VAL A 95 -23.84 -0.54 25.10
C VAL A 95 -24.53 -1.76 25.68
N ASN A 96 -23.99 -2.96 25.45
CA ASN A 96 -24.53 -4.21 26.00
C ASN A 96 -24.53 -4.18 27.54
N ARG A 97 -23.48 -3.64 28.16
CA ARG A 97 -23.40 -3.47 29.62
C ARG A 97 -24.46 -2.51 30.14
N VAL A 98 -24.67 -1.38 29.47
CA VAL A 98 -25.72 -0.41 29.85
C VAL A 98 -27.12 -1.01 29.68
N GLN A 99 -27.36 -1.73 28.58
CA GLN A 99 -28.65 -2.41 28.36
C GLN A 99 -28.92 -3.49 29.42
N ALA A 100 -27.90 -4.26 29.82
CA ALA A 100 -28.02 -5.25 30.89
C ALA A 100 -28.36 -4.60 32.24
N LEU A 101 -27.83 -3.41 32.53
CA LEU A 101 -28.13 -2.65 33.75
C LEU A 101 -29.52 -1.99 33.73
N LEU A 102 -30.06 -1.68 32.56
CA LEU A 102 -31.39 -1.07 32.42
C LEU A 102 -32.52 -2.11 32.42
N ASN A 103 -32.23 -3.34 31.99
CA ASN A 103 -33.22 -4.42 31.87
C ASN A 103 -33.13 -5.47 33.00
N GLY A 104 -32.14 -5.36 33.89
CA GLY A 104 -31.97 -6.21 35.07
C GLY A 104 -32.31 -5.46 36.34
#